data_AF-A0A8H7N9U9-F1
#
_entry.id   AF-A0A8H7N9U9-F1
#
_cell.length_a   1.000
_cell.length_b   1.000
_cell.length_c   1.000
_cell.angle_alpha   90.00
_cell.angle_beta   90.00
_cell.angle_gamma   90.00
#
_symmetry.space_group_name_H-M   'P 1'
#
loop_
_entity.id
_entity.type
_entity.pdbx_description
1 polymer ?
#
loop_
_entity_poly.entity_id
_entity_poly.type
_entity_poly.pdbx_seq_one_letter_code
_entity_poly.pdbx_strand_id
1 'polypeptide(L)'
;MRFPLQVGSVDTYFTDTIGNVSTSRFRSNKREALLELKPRYPIFGGWKYPFTIGWNSNAANFVRKTATGGFVFKAPFLEGPKQAEGVEYENINVRVLLPEGAENVKLLADVPESSIVETTVDVHKTYLDTIGRTAVTIKARNLVDEFKDRDLIIYYEVPSAMTLRKPLVIFASFLTVYAAAWAIGKVEVGFGQK
;
A
#
# COMPACT_ATOMS: atom_id res chain seq x y z
N MET A 1 -15.81 6.92 -16.17
CA MET A 1 -14.81 5.83 -16.22
C MET A 1 -15.26 4.70 -15.30
N ARG A 2 -14.94 3.45 -15.64
CA ARG A 2 -15.32 2.26 -14.87
C ARG A 2 -14.08 1.48 -14.47
N PHE A 3 -13.90 1.28 -13.17
CA PHE A 3 -12.76 0.56 -12.60
C PHE A 3 -13.25 -0.78 -12.04
N PRO A 4 -12.95 -1.92 -12.71
CA PRO A 4 -13.20 -3.22 -12.12
C PRO A 4 -12.19 -3.44 -10.98
N LEU A 5 -12.70 -3.77 -9.80
CA LEU A 5 -11.90 -4.09 -8.62
C LEU A 5 -12.07 -5.56 -8.26
N GLN A 6 -11.14 -6.08 -7.45
CA GLN A 6 -11.25 -7.43 -6.90
C GLN A 6 -12.47 -7.56 -5.98
N VAL A 7 -13.11 -8.73 -5.98
CA VAL A 7 -14.24 -9.02 -5.11
C VAL A 7 -13.78 -8.97 -3.64
N GLY A 8 -14.56 -8.30 -2.79
CA GLY A 8 -14.20 -8.09 -1.39
C GLY A 8 -13.43 -6.79 -1.12
N SER A 9 -13.23 -5.94 -2.13
CA SER A 9 -12.76 -4.57 -1.92
C SER A 9 -13.79 -3.73 -1.13
N VAL A 10 -13.27 -2.91 -0.21
CA VAL A 10 -14.03 -2.05 0.71
C VAL A 10 -13.36 -0.67 0.83
N ASP A 11 -14.02 0.29 1.47
CA ASP A 11 -13.49 1.64 1.74
C ASP A 11 -12.90 2.37 0.53
N THR A 12 -13.64 2.38 -0.58
CA THR A 12 -13.19 3.08 -1.79
C THR A 12 -13.22 4.59 -1.60
N TYR A 13 -12.18 5.30 -2.05
CA TYR A 13 -12.15 6.76 -2.10
C TYR A 13 -11.74 7.28 -3.47
N PHE A 14 -12.21 8.49 -3.79
CA PHE A 14 -11.89 9.20 -5.02
C PHE A 14 -11.62 10.67 -4.71
N THR A 15 -10.38 11.09 -4.91
CA THR A 15 -9.92 12.44 -4.59
C THR A 15 -9.22 13.04 -5.80
N ASP A 16 -9.37 14.35 -5.97
CA ASP A 16 -8.56 15.18 -6.85
C ASP A 16 -7.47 15.87 -6.00
N THR A 17 -6.58 16.61 -6.64
CA THR A 17 -5.56 17.48 -6.04
C THR A 17 -6.12 18.47 -5.01
N ILE A 18 -7.37 18.92 -5.19
CA ILE A 18 -8.06 19.88 -4.30
C ILE A 18 -8.96 19.15 -3.27
N GLY A 19 -8.89 17.82 -3.19
CA GLY A 19 -9.61 17.01 -2.20
C GLY A 19 -10.72 16.16 -2.79
N ASN A 20 -11.69 15.79 -1.95
CA ASN A 20 -12.67 14.75 -2.29
C ASN A 20 -13.54 15.10 -3.50
N VAL A 21 -13.90 14.07 -4.26
CA VAL A 21 -14.84 14.17 -5.38
C VAL A 21 -16.00 13.21 -5.15
N SER A 22 -17.17 13.77 -4.83
CA SER A 22 -18.36 13.01 -4.47
C SER A 22 -19.05 12.33 -5.65
N THR A 23 -18.67 12.64 -6.89
CA THR A 23 -19.22 12.05 -8.11
C THR A 23 -18.59 10.68 -8.41
N SER A 24 -18.63 9.79 -7.42
CA SER A 24 -18.23 8.39 -7.52
C SER A 24 -19.36 7.47 -7.06
N ARG A 25 -19.42 6.26 -7.61
CA ARG A 25 -20.39 5.23 -7.22
C ARG A 25 -19.69 3.88 -7.17
N PHE A 26 -19.57 3.35 -5.96
CA PHE A 26 -19.06 2.00 -5.74
C PHE A 26 -20.22 0.99 -5.66
N ARG A 27 -20.09 -0.13 -6.35
CA ARG A 27 -21.01 -1.27 -6.25
C ARG A 27 -20.19 -2.53 -5.99
N SER A 28 -20.55 -3.27 -4.95
CA SER A 28 -19.89 -4.52 -4.60
C SER A 28 -20.94 -5.62 -4.46
N ASN A 29 -20.75 -6.68 -5.23
CA ASN A 29 -21.58 -7.88 -5.27
C ASN A 29 -20.68 -9.11 -5.02
N LYS A 30 -21.29 -10.28 -4.77
CA LYS A 30 -20.53 -11.54 -4.58
C LYS A 30 -19.66 -11.94 -5.79
N ARG A 31 -19.92 -11.38 -6.98
CA ARG A 31 -19.25 -11.73 -8.23
C ARG A 31 -18.44 -10.58 -8.85
N GLU A 32 -18.72 -9.34 -8.46
CA GLU A 32 -18.12 -8.17 -9.07
C GLU A 32 -17.96 -7.05 -8.06
N ALA A 33 -16.88 -6.29 -8.16
CA ALA A 33 -16.73 -5.00 -7.50
C ALA A 33 -16.42 -3.97 -8.59
N LEU A 34 -17.24 -2.93 -8.69
CA LEU A 34 -17.14 -1.92 -9.75
C LEU A 34 -17.19 -0.52 -9.14
N LEU A 35 -16.16 0.27 -9.43
CA LEU A 35 -16.08 1.66 -9.07
C LEU A 35 -16.33 2.53 -10.30
N GLU A 36 -17.47 3.22 -10.34
CA GLU A 36 -17.83 4.17 -11.38
C GLU A 36 -17.40 5.58 -10.96
N LEU A 37 -16.55 6.23 -11.75
CA LEU A 37 -16.02 7.56 -11.45
C LEU A 37 -16.43 8.55 -12.53
N LYS A 38 -16.86 9.73 -12.09
CA LYS A 38 -17.12 10.89 -12.94
C LYS A 38 -16.22 12.05 -12.50
N PRO A 39 -15.28 12.52 -13.36
CA PRO A 39 -14.49 13.71 -13.09
C PRO A 39 -15.36 14.97 -12.89
N ARG A 40 -14.79 16.01 -12.28
CA ARG A 40 -15.49 17.29 -12.04
C ARG A 40 -15.91 18.02 -13.33
N TYR A 41 -15.19 17.76 -14.42
CA TYR A 41 -15.46 18.32 -15.74
C TYR A 41 -15.25 17.25 -16.83
N PRO A 42 -15.93 17.35 -17.99
CA PRO A 42 -15.68 16.45 -19.12
C PRO A 42 -14.25 16.62 -19.64
N ILE A 43 -13.56 15.51 -19.90
CA ILE A 43 -12.19 15.54 -20.42
C ILE A 43 -12.26 15.57 -21.95
N PHE A 44 -11.89 16.69 -22.54
CA PHE A 44 -11.72 16.84 -23.99
C PHE A 44 -10.25 16.72 -24.40
N GLY A 45 -9.98 16.69 -25.71
CA GLY A 45 -8.62 16.51 -26.25
C GLY A 45 -7.59 17.45 -25.62
N GLY A 46 -6.53 16.88 -25.07
CA GLY A 46 -5.44 17.61 -24.41
C GLY A 46 -5.69 18.03 -22.96
N TRP A 47 -6.90 17.85 -22.43
CA TRP A 47 -7.20 18.18 -21.03
C TRP A 47 -6.60 17.12 -20.10
N LYS A 48 -6.01 17.57 -18.99
CA LYS A 48 -5.37 16.71 -18.00
C LYS A 48 -6.16 16.77 -16.70
N TYR A 49 -6.57 15.60 -16.20
CA TYR A 49 -7.29 15.48 -14.92
C TYR A 49 -6.47 14.60 -13.96
N PRO A 50 -5.68 15.19 -13.05
CA PRO A 50 -4.97 14.44 -12.03
C PRO A 50 -5.95 13.96 -10.96
N PHE A 51 -5.92 12.68 -10.61
CA PHE A 51 -6.76 12.16 -9.54
C PHE A 51 -6.10 10.99 -8.81
N THR A 52 -6.65 10.64 -7.67
CA THR A 52 -6.22 9.52 -6.86
C THR A 52 -7.43 8.69 -6.48
N ILE A 53 -7.28 7.38 -6.60
CA ILE A 53 -8.25 6.39 -6.16
C ILE A 53 -7.55 5.41 -5.25
N GLY A 54 -8.32 4.80 -4.36
CA GLY A 54 -7.82 3.71 -3.52
C GLY A 54 -8.96 2.97 -2.86
N TRP A 55 -8.63 1.78 -2.35
CA TRP A 55 -9.54 0.87 -1.70
C TRP A 55 -8.74 -0.07 -0.78
N ASN A 56 -9.44 -0.69 0.15
CA ASN A 56 -8.92 -1.73 1.02
C ASN A 56 -9.40 -3.09 0.51
N SER A 57 -8.61 -4.14 0.73
CA SER A 57 -9.03 -5.50 0.44
C SER A 57 -8.42 -6.47 1.45
N ASN A 58 -9.01 -7.66 1.59
CA ASN A 58 -8.55 -8.64 2.56
C ASN A 58 -7.19 -9.20 2.15
N ALA A 59 -6.19 -9.06 3.03
CA ALA A 59 -4.85 -9.57 2.81
C ALA A 59 -4.79 -11.08 2.55
N ALA A 60 -5.75 -11.87 3.05
CA ALA A 60 -5.83 -13.30 2.82
C ALA A 60 -6.03 -13.68 1.34
N ASN A 61 -6.52 -12.75 0.51
CA ASN A 61 -6.67 -12.96 -0.93
C ASN A 61 -5.35 -12.85 -1.69
N PHE A 62 -4.41 -12.04 -1.19
CA PHE A 62 -3.15 -11.72 -1.88
C PHE A 62 -1.92 -12.38 -1.24
N VAL A 63 -1.97 -12.67 0.06
CA VAL A 63 -0.82 -13.21 0.81
C VAL A 63 -1.06 -14.66 1.20
N ARG A 64 -0.10 -15.52 0.89
CA ARG A 64 -0.08 -16.93 1.30
C ARG A 64 1.20 -17.25 2.06
N LYS A 65 1.10 -18.20 3.00
CA LYS A 65 2.27 -18.74 3.72
C LYS A 65 2.82 -19.93 2.95
N THR A 66 4.14 -19.98 2.79
CA THR A 66 4.88 -21.12 2.24
C THR A 66 5.10 -22.17 3.33
N ALA A 67 5.25 -23.43 2.94
CA ALA A 67 5.57 -24.53 3.86
C ALA A 67 6.87 -24.30 4.66
N THR A 68 7.82 -23.56 4.09
CA THR A 68 9.11 -23.19 4.72
C THR A 68 9.02 -22.01 5.69
N GLY A 69 7.83 -21.47 5.95
CA GLY A 69 7.63 -20.33 6.86
C GLY A 69 7.76 -18.95 6.22
N GLY A 70 8.11 -18.88 4.92
CA GLY A 70 8.08 -17.64 4.14
C GLY A 70 6.68 -17.20 3.74
N PHE A 71 6.57 -16.01 3.16
CA PHE A 71 5.33 -15.44 2.64
C PHE A 71 5.45 -15.17 1.14
N VAL A 72 4.34 -15.37 0.44
CA VAL A 72 4.18 -15.06 -0.99
C VAL A 72 3.06 -14.06 -1.12
N PHE A 73 3.37 -12.89 -1.66
CA PHE A 73 2.40 -11.88 -2.07
C PHE A 73 2.19 -12.00 -3.57
N LYS A 74 0.93 -12.13 -3.99
CA LYS A 74 0.50 -12.15 -5.38
C LYS A 74 -0.56 -11.07 -5.56
N ALA A 75 -0.33 -10.11 -6.45
CA ALA A 75 -1.31 -9.08 -6.81
C ALA A 75 -1.19 -8.71 -8.29
N PRO A 76 -2.23 -8.14 -8.92
CA PRO A 76 -2.13 -7.65 -10.29
C PRO A 76 -1.03 -6.58 -10.39
N PHE A 77 -0.23 -6.63 -11.45
CA PHE A 77 0.82 -5.64 -11.70
C PHE A 77 0.23 -4.25 -11.98
N LEU A 78 -0.90 -4.21 -12.68
CA LEU A 78 -1.57 -3.00 -13.10
C LEU A 78 -3.07 -3.13 -12.89
N GLU A 79 -3.68 -2.13 -12.26
CA GLU A 79 -5.13 -1.97 -12.18
C GLU A 79 -5.52 -0.61 -12.73
N GLY A 80 -6.57 -0.55 -13.55
CA GLY A 80 -6.99 0.70 -14.18
C GLY A 80 -8.35 0.59 -14.86
N PRO A 81 -8.85 1.69 -15.45
CA PRO A 81 -10.22 1.74 -15.95
C PRO A 81 -10.35 0.83 -17.18
N LYS A 82 -11.45 0.08 -17.25
CA LYS A 82 -11.78 -0.74 -18.42
C LYS A 82 -12.59 0.11 -19.39
N GLN A 83 -11.96 0.54 -20.47
CA GLN A 83 -12.58 1.29 -21.56
C GLN A 83 -12.55 0.46 -22.85
N ALA A 84 -13.51 0.67 -23.75
CA ALA A 84 -13.57 -0.08 -25.00
C ALA A 84 -12.43 0.31 -25.95
N GLU A 85 -11.96 1.55 -25.83
CA GLU A 85 -10.90 2.16 -26.62
C GLU A 85 -9.48 1.77 -26.12
N GLY A 86 -9.39 1.10 -24.96
CA GLY A 86 -8.12 0.80 -24.30
C GLY A 86 -7.51 2.01 -23.58
N VAL A 87 -6.54 1.74 -22.71
CA VAL A 87 -5.78 2.76 -21.98
C VAL A 87 -4.30 2.44 -22.09
N GLU A 88 -3.51 3.45 -22.41
CA GLU A 88 -2.06 3.38 -22.44
C GLU A 88 -1.46 4.12 -21.23
N TYR A 89 -0.40 3.55 -20.69
CA TYR A 89 0.35 4.06 -19.55
C TYR A 89 1.80 4.29 -19.97
N GLU A 90 2.15 5.56 -20.16
CA GLU A 90 3.50 5.96 -20.54
C GLU A 90 4.52 5.64 -19.42
N ASN A 91 4.19 6.01 -18.18
CA ASN A 91 5.05 5.81 -17.01
C ASN A 91 4.25 5.17 -15.87
N ILE A 92 4.71 4.02 -15.39
CA ILE A 92 4.14 3.29 -14.26
C ILE A 92 5.19 3.17 -13.16
N ASN A 93 4.78 3.44 -11.93
CA ASN A 93 5.56 3.18 -10.73
C ASN A 93 4.74 2.30 -9.79
N VAL A 94 5.07 1.00 -9.75
CA VAL A 94 4.45 0.05 -8.84
C VAL A 94 5.28 -0.01 -7.56
N ARG A 95 4.69 0.40 -6.45
CA ARG A 95 5.34 0.36 -5.14
C ARG A 95 4.59 -0.54 -4.19
N VAL A 96 5.23 -1.63 -3.75
CA VAL A 96 4.70 -2.56 -2.76
C VAL A 96 5.41 -2.35 -1.43
N LEU A 97 4.64 -2.07 -0.38
CA LEU A 97 5.14 -1.89 0.99
C LEU A 97 4.95 -3.18 1.79
N LEU A 98 6.04 -3.90 2.01
CA LEU A 98 6.04 -5.14 2.80
C LEU A 98 6.02 -4.84 4.30
N PRO A 99 5.73 -5.83 5.16
CA PRO A 99 5.84 -5.67 6.61
C PRO A 99 7.23 -5.22 7.08
N GLU A 100 7.29 -4.62 8.27
CA GLU A 100 8.56 -4.27 8.93
C GLU A 100 9.36 -5.55 9.24
N GLY A 101 10.65 -5.55 8.90
CA GLY A 101 11.51 -6.72 9.05
C GLY A 101 11.32 -7.80 7.97
N ALA A 102 10.79 -7.42 6.80
CA ALA A 102 10.77 -8.30 5.63
C ALA A 102 12.18 -8.42 5.01
N GLU A 103 12.70 -9.65 4.96
CA GLU A 103 14.02 -10.02 4.46
C GLU A 103 13.90 -10.95 3.23
N ASN A 104 15.02 -11.15 2.52
CA ASN A 104 15.13 -12.08 1.37
C ASN A 104 14.07 -11.87 0.29
N VAL A 105 13.82 -10.61 -0.08
CA VAL A 105 12.81 -10.26 -1.07
C VAL A 105 13.20 -10.76 -2.46
N LYS A 106 12.37 -11.60 -3.07
CA LYS A 106 12.51 -12.05 -4.46
C LYS A 106 11.30 -11.62 -5.27
N LEU A 107 11.57 -11.03 -6.42
CA LEU A 107 10.56 -10.45 -7.30
C LEU A 107 10.38 -11.29 -8.55
N LEU A 108 9.14 -11.58 -8.91
CA LEU A 108 8.75 -12.12 -10.21
C LEU A 108 7.59 -11.28 -10.75
N ALA A 109 7.81 -10.59 -11.86
CA ALA A 109 6.78 -9.83 -12.56
C ALA A 109 6.52 -10.48 -13.93
N ASP A 110 5.26 -10.80 -14.22
CA ASP A 110 4.86 -11.38 -15.51
C ASP A 110 4.65 -10.28 -16.57
N VAL A 111 5.67 -9.43 -16.77
CA VAL A 111 5.65 -8.27 -17.67
C VAL A 111 6.94 -8.29 -18.50
N PRO A 112 6.92 -7.85 -19.78
CA PRO A 112 8.13 -7.83 -20.60
C PRO A 112 9.27 -7.06 -19.92
N GLU A 113 10.44 -7.70 -19.83
CA GLU A 113 11.62 -7.10 -19.21
C GLU A 113 12.03 -5.79 -19.88
N SER A 114 11.79 -5.65 -21.18
CA SER A 114 12.03 -4.43 -21.95
C SER A 114 11.24 -3.21 -21.46
N SER A 115 10.09 -3.44 -20.84
CA SER A 115 9.25 -2.38 -20.29
C SER A 115 9.66 -2.00 -18.87
N ILE A 116 10.45 -2.83 -18.17
CA ILE A 116 10.93 -2.55 -16.82
C ILE A 116 12.22 -1.72 -16.92
N VAL A 117 12.16 -0.49 -16.41
CA VAL A 117 13.28 0.44 -16.43
C VAL A 117 14.19 0.24 -15.23
N GLU A 118 13.60 0.06 -14.04
CA GLU A 118 14.35 0.01 -12.79
C GLU A 118 13.56 -0.77 -11.74
N THR A 119 14.27 -1.59 -10.95
CA THR A 119 13.72 -2.23 -9.75
C THR A 119 14.60 -1.85 -8.57
N THR A 120 14.02 -1.21 -7.56
CA THR A 120 14.73 -0.80 -6.35
C THR A 120 14.04 -1.34 -5.10
N VAL A 121 14.85 -1.63 -4.09
CA VAL A 121 14.39 -1.97 -2.75
C VAL A 121 14.85 -0.85 -1.83
N ASP A 122 13.91 -0.15 -1.24
CA ASP A 122 14.14 0.99 -0.36
C ASP A 122 13.41 0.80 0.99
N VAL A 123 13.65 1.70 1.94
CA VAL A 123 12.99 1.69 3.25
C VAL A 123 11.99 2.83 3.33
N HIS A 124 10.71 2.48 3.51
CA HIS A 124 9.64 3.45 3.71
C HIS A 124 9.17 3.46 5.17
N LYS A 125 9.26 4.62 5.83
CA LYS A 125 8.81 4.77 7.22
C LYS A 125 7.36 5.26 7.26
N THR A 126 6.47 4.48 7.86
CA THR A 126 5.10 4.92 8.15
C THR A 126 4.83 4.96 9.66
N TYR A 127 3.56 5.17 10.02
CA TYR A 127 3.11 5.22 11.41
C TYR A 127 3.48 3.93 12.17
N LEU A 128 4.01 4.11 13.39
CA LEU A 128 4.40 3.03 14.31
C LEU A 128 5.43 2.04 13.73
N ASP A 129 6.23 2.46 12.75
CA ASP A 129 7.40 1.70 12.30
C ASP A 129 8.65 2.20 13.05
N THR A 130 9.51 1.27 13.49
CA THR A 130 10.78 1.63 14.16
C THR A 130 11.99 1.59 13.22
N ILE A 131 12.12 0.51 12.46
CA ILE A 131 13.17 0.33 11.45
C ILE A 131 12.68 0.90 10.11
N GLY A 132 11.39 0.74 9.82
CA GLY A 132 10.78 1.06 8.54
C GLY A 132 10.37 -0.21 7.78
N ARG A 133 9.49 -0.04 6.79
CA ARG A 133 9.00 -1.11 5.93
C ARG A 133 9.87 -1.26 4.70
N THR A 134 10.05 -2.49 4.25
CA THR A 134 10.73 -2.77 2.98
C THR A 134 9.79 -2.39 1.83
N ALA A 135 10.19 -1.40 1.04
CA ALA A 135 9.46 -0.90 -0.10
C ALA A 135 10.10 -1.39 -1.40
N VAL A 136 9.38 -2.23 -2.14
CA VAL A 136 9.81 -2.69 -3.46
C VAL A 136 9.18 -1.76 -4.49
N THR A 137 10.02 -1.08 -5.28
CA THR A 137 9.59 -0.13 -6.30
C THR A 137 10.01 -0.63 -7.67
N ILE A 138 9.05 -0.74 -8.59
CA ILE A 138 9.26 -1.17 -9.97
C ILE A 138 8.81 -0.02 -10.87
N LYS A 139 9.73 0.52 -11.65
CA LYS A 139 9.44 1.53 -12.67
C LYS A 139 9.32 0.84 -14.01
N ALA A 140 8.19 1.03 -14.68
CA ALA A 140 7.94 0.50 -16.00
C ALA A 140 7.43 1.58 -16.96
N ARG A 141 7.62 1.37 -18.27
CA ARG A 141 7.23 2.32 -19.32
C ARG A 141 6.48 1.65 -20.45
N ASN A 142 5.61 2.43 -21.09
CA ASN A 142 4.85 2.06 -22.29
C ASN A 142 4.10 0.73 -22.12
N LEU A 143 3.22 0.67 -21.12
CA LEU A 143 2.33 -0.48 -20.92
C LEU A 143 0.92 -0.17 -21.43
N VAL A 144 0.29 -1.18 -21.99
CA VAL A 144 -1.11 -1.15 -22.42
C VAL A 144 -2.01 -1.88 -21.43
N ASP A 145 -3.32 -1.58 -21.50
CA ASP A 145 -4.38 -2.20 -20.68
C ASP A 145 -4.34 -3.74 -20.67
N GLU A 146 -3.90 -4.39 -21.76
CA GLU A 146 -3.83 -5.86 -21.86
C GLU A 146 -2.92 -6.51 -20.80
N PHE A 147 -1.97 -5.77 -20.22
CA PHE A 147 -1.12 -6.26 -19.14
C PHE A 147 -1.79 -6.25 -17.76
N LYS A 148 -3.07 -5.83 -17.62
CA LYS A 148 -3.78 -5.83 -16.33
C LYS A 148 -3.99 -7.22 -15.74
N ASP A 149 -4.10 -8.25 -16.57
CA ASP A 149 -4.29 -9.64 -16.11
C ASP A 149 -2.97 -10.30 -15.66
N ARG A 150 -1.86 -9.56 -15.71
CA ARG A 150 -0.54 -10.05 -15.30
C ARG A 150 -0.32 -9.85 -13.82
N ASP A 151 0.27 -10.87 -13.21
CA ASP A 151 0.50 -10.91 -11.78
C ASP A 151 1.93 -10.48 -11.43
N LEU A 152 2.03 -9.75 -10.33
CA LEU A 152 3.25 -9.47 -9.59
C LEU A 152 3.32 -10.41 -8.39
N ILE A 153 4.39 -11.20 -8.33
CA ILE A 153 4.64 -12.15 -7.26
C ILE A 153 5.90 -11.73 -6.50
N ILE A 154 5.77 -11.59 -5.18
CA ILE A 154 6.86 -11.21 -4.28
C ILE A 154 6.98 -12.28 -3.21
N TYR A 155 8.13 -12.91 -3.13
CA TYR A 155 8.49 -13.79 -2.03
C TYR A 155 9.28 -12.99 -1.00
N TYR A 156 8.95 -13.14 0.28
CA TYR A 156 9.65 -12.48 1.36
C TYR A 156 9.54 -13.31 2.64
N GLU A 157 10.49 -13.12 3.55
CA GLU A 157 10.53 -13.79 4.85
C GLU A 157 10.37 -12.76 5.96
N VAL A 158 9.56 -13.06 6.97
CA VAL A 158 9.37 -12.19 8.13
C VAL A 158 9.64 -13.01 9.38
N PRO A 159 10.70 -12.71 10.15
CA PRO A 159 10.93 -13.35 11.44
C PRO A 159 9.76 -13.08 12.38
N SER A 160 9.30 -14.10 13.10
CA SER A 160 8.19 -13.98 14.05
C SER A 160 8.45 -12.92 15.13
N ALA A 161 9.72 -12.75 15.54
CA ALA A 161 10.15 -11.71 16.47
C ALA A 161 9.82 -10.29 15.97
N MET A 162 9.91 -10.04 14.65
CA MET A 162 9.61 -8.72 14.07
C MET A 162 8.12 -8.39 14.13
N THR A 163 7.25 -9.41 14.12
CA THR A 163 5.79 -9.20 14.25
C THR A 163 5.41 -8.69 15.65
N LEU A 164 6.10 -9.16 16.69
CA LEU A 164 5.86 -8.74 18.08
C LEU A 164 6.50 -7.40 18.45
N ARG A 165 7.42 -6.89 17.61
CA ARG A 165 8.16 -5.66 17.87
C ARG A 165 7.23 -4.46 18.06
N LYS A 166 6.20 -4.31 17.23
CA LYS A 166 5.27 -3.17 17.30
C LYS A 166 4.52 -3.09 18.63
N PRO A 167 3.81 -4.16 19.08
CA PRO A 167 3.24 -4.19 20.42
C PRO A 167 4.25 -3.90 21.54
N LEU A 168 5.46 -4.47 21.46
CA LEU A 168 6.49 -4.28 22.48
C LEU A 168 6.98 -2.82 22.57
N VAL A 169 7.14 -2.14 21.44
CA VAL A 169 7.56 -0.73 21.40
C VAL A 169 6.49 0.18 22.01
N ILE A 170 5.21 -0.09 21.72
CA ILE A 170 4.10 0.63 22.32
C ILE A 170 4.07 0.39 23.84
N PHE A 171 4.21 -0.87 24.27
CA PHE A 171 4.25 -1.19 25.70
C PHE A 171 5.43 -0.50 26.41
N ALA A 172 6.62 -0.55 25.83
CA ALA A 172 7.81 0.07 26.39
C ALA A 172 7.68 1.60 26.46
N SER A 173 7.08 2.24 25.46
CA SER A 173 6.87 3.70 25.47
C SER A 173 5.92 4.13 26.60
N PHE A 174 4.80 3.42 26.79
CA PHE A 174 3.91 3.66 27.92
C PHE A 174 4.61 3.44 29.26
N LEU A 175 5.33 2.32 29.41
CA LEU A 175 6.07 2.02 30.64
C LEU A 175 7.10 3.11 30.97
N THR A 176 7.78 3.64 29.95
CA THR A 176 8.76 4.71 30.10
C THR A 176 8.12 6.00 30.62
N VAL A 177 6.94 6.37 30.10
CA VAL A 177 6.19 7.54 30.60
C VAL A 177 5.78 7.35 32.06
N TYR A 178 5.27 6.17 32.43
CA TYR A 178 4.89 5.89 33.82
C TYR A 178 6.10 5.88 34.76
N ALA A 179 7.21 5.28 34.36
CA ALA A 179 8.45 5.26 35.12
C ALA A 179 9.01 6.67 35.32
N ALA A 180 8.97 7.51 34.28
CA ALA A 180 9.39 8.91 34.35
C ALA A 180 8.49 9.72 35.30
N ALA A 181 7.17 9.56 35.21
CA ALA A 181 6.23 10.23 36.11
C ALA A 181 6.43 9.79 37.57
N TRP A 182 6.67 8.50 37.80
CA TRP A 182 6.99 7.98 39.13
C TRP A 182 8.30 8.56 39.66
N ALA A 183 9.35 8.62 38.83
CA ALA A 183 10.64 9.20 39.21
C ALA A 183 10.52 10.68 39.55
N ILE A 184 9.81 11.46 38.73
CA ILE A 184 9.54 12.89 39.00
C ILE A 184 8.75 13.05 40.30
N GLY A 185 7.75 12.20 40.55
CA GLY A 185 6.98 12.21 41.80
C GLY A 185 7.80 11.87 43.05
N LYS A 186 8.99 11.27 42.89
CA LYS A 186 9.94 11.02 43.99
C LYS A 186 10.94 12.14 44.21
N VAL A 187 11.01 13.14 43.33
CA VAL A 187 11.89 14.29 43.50
C VAL A 187 11.25 15.25 44.48
N GLU A 188 11.85 15.41 45.67
CA GLU A 188 11.45 16.45 46.62
C GLU A 188 11.90 17.82 46.10
N VAL A 189 10.96 18.57 45.54
CA VAL A 189 11.11 19.98 45.17
C VAL A 189 10.66 20.88 46.33
N GLY A 190 11.35 20.78 47.46
CA GLY A 190 11.16 21.65 48.62
C GLY A 190 12.48 22.35 48.97
N PHE A 191 12.46 23.68 49.13
CA PHE A 191 13.57 24.37 49.79
C PHE A 191 13.51 24.03 51.29
N GLY A 192 14.63 23.56 51.86
CA GLY A 192 14.71 23.17 53.26
C GLY A 192 14.18 24.26 54.19
N GLN A 193 13.26 23.89 55.07
CA GLN A 193 12.80 24.78 56.13
C GLN A 193 14.00 25.14 57.04
N LYS A 194 14.21 26.43 57.24
CA LYS A 194 15.15 27.00 58.21
C LYS A 194 14.76 26.66 59.64
#